data_AF-A0A0V8S054-F1
#
_entry.id   AF-A0A0V8S054-F1
#
_cell.length_a   1.000
_cell.length_b   1.000
_cell.length_c   1.000
_cell.angle_alpha   90.00
_cell.angle_beta   90.00
_cell.angle_gamma   90.00
#
_symmetry.space_group_name_H-M   'P 1'
#
loop_
_entity.id
_entity.type
_entity.pdbx_description
1 polymer ?
#
loop_
_entity_poly.entity_id
_entity_poly.type
_entity_poly.pdbx_seq_one_letter_code
_entity_poly.pdbx_strand_id
1 'polypeptide(L)'
;MSYLWSFAGLAIGLFGLYSWYVETYTDSPIAALWREMGDRNDKNTSGDSLSPLFISTGFSLFALAAILTDLLPNIRIILIPSLSIAIVGLALIVIGFICFFPFPVPRWADARYQYMKRHGMLDENGDPLPQFELSEEEDS
;
A
#
# COMPACT_ATOMS: atom_id res chain seq x y z
N MET A 1 -24.14 5.54 16.67
CA MET A 1 -23.04 4.56 16.60
C MET A 1 -22.41 4.41 15.22
N SER A 2 -23.02 4.91 14.13
CA SER A 2 -22.41 4.88 12.77
C SER A 2 -21.02 5.54 12.71
N TYR A 3 -20.89 6.75 13.26
CA TYR A 3 -19.64 7.52 13.22
C TYR A 3 -18.43 6.80 13.79
N LEU A 4 -18.58 6.02 14.86
CA LEU A 4 -17.46 5.34 15.51
C LEU A 4 -16.81 4.32 14.58
N TRP A 5 -17.62 3.60 13.79
CA TRP A 5 -17.14 2.66 12.79
C TRP A 5 -16.46 3.37 11.61
N SER A 6 -17.01 4.49 11.16
CA SER A 6 -16.40 5.26 10.07
C SER A 6 -15.08 5.90 10.49
N PHE A 7 -14.97 6.43 11.72
CA PHE A 7 -13.70 6.93 12.25
C PHE A 7 -12.68 5.81 12.44
N ALA A 8 -13.10 4.64 12.93
CA ALA A 8 -12.23 3.48 13.04
C ALA A 8 -11.71 3.03 11.67
N GLY A 9 -12.59 2.94 10.66
CA GLY A 9 -12.22 2.61 9.29
C GLY A 9 -11.23 3.62 8.68
N LEU A 10 -11.46 4.92 8.91
CA LEU A 10 -10.54 5.97 8.48
C LEU A 10 -9.18 5.87 9.17
N ALA A 11 -9.16 5.62 10.48
CA ALA A 11 -7.92 5.43 11.23
C ALA A 11 -7.11 4.23 10.72
N ILE A 12 -7.78 3.10 10.46
CA ILE A 12 -7.15 1.90 9.87
C ILE A 12 -6.60 2.22 8.48
N GLY A 13 -7.37 2.91 7.64
CA GLY A 13 -6.96 3.29 6.29
C GLY A 13 -5.78 4.28 6.25
N LEU A 14 -5.70 5.21 7.20
CA LEU A 14 -4.53 6.09 7.31
C LEU A 14 -3.32 5.36 7.88
N PHE A 15 -3.54 4.48 8.87
CA PHE A 15 -2.47 3.69 9.47
C PHE A 15 -1.83 2.74 8.45
N GLY A 16 -2.63 2.03 7.65
CA GLY A 16 -2.10 1.14 6.61
C GLY A 16 -1.34 1.91 5.51
N LEU A 17 -1.78 3.12 5.14
CA LEU A 17 -1.06 3.98 4.19
C LEU A 17 0.28 4.44 4.76
N TYR A 18 0.28 4.85 6.03
CA TYR A 18 1.49 5.23 6.74
C TYR A 18 2.45 4.05 6.86
N SER A 19 1.94 2.87 7.22
CA SER A 19 2.71 1.64 7.32
C SER A 19 3.36 1.29 5.98
N TRP A 20 2.58 1.31 4.89
CA TRP A 20 3.09 1.08 3.54
C TRP A 20 4.16 2.10 3.13
N TYR A 21 3.96 3.38 3.47
CA TYR A 21 4.93 4.43 3.19
C TYR A 21 6.26 4.20 3.93
N VAL A 22 6.18 3.88 5.23
CA VAL A 22 7.35 3.58 6.06
C VAL A 22 8.08 2.36 5.52
N GLU A 23 7.34 1.31 5.17
CA GLU A 23 7.87 0.10 4.56
C GLU A 23 8.49 0.32 3.17
N THR A 24 8.02 1.27 2.38
CA THR A 24 8.56 1.48 1.03
C THR A 24 9.75 2.44 1.04
N TYR A 25 9.67 3.53 1.81
CA TYR A 25 10.59 4.66 1.70
C TYR A 25 11.50 4.87 2.90
N THR A 26 11.31 4.15 4.01
CA THR A 26 12.08 4.35 5.25
C THR A 26 12.87 3.09 5.63
N ASP A 27 14.02 3.30 6.27
CA ASP A 27 14.90 2.23 6.79
C ASP A 27 14.82 2.11 8.32
N SER A 28 13.65 2.38 8.88
CA SER A 28 13.44 2.26 10.33
C SER A 28 13.43 0.78 10.75
N PRO A 29 13.74 0.47 12.02
CA PRO A 29 13.61 -0.90 12.53
C PRO A 29 12.18 -1.43 12.41
N ILE A 30 11.19 -0.53 12.47
CA ILE A 30 9.79 -0.84 12.19
C ILE A 30 9.61 -1.26 10.72
N ALA A 31 10.20 -0.55 9.76
CA ALA A 31 10.13 -0.93 8.36
C ALA A 31 10.76 -2.32 8.09
N ALA A 32 11.89 -2.63 8.74
CA ALA A 32 12.51 -3.95 8.65
C ALA A 32 11.58 -5.07 9.16
N LEU A 33 10.96 -4.86 10.33
CA LEU A 33 9.98 -5.79 10.90
C LEU A 33 8.79 -6.03 9.96
N TRP A 34 8.24 -4.97 9.35
CA TRP A 34 7.10 -5.11 8.44
C TRP A 34 7.44 -5.89 7.16
N ARG A 35 8.64 -5.68 6.60
CA ARG A 35 9.11 -6.44 5.43
C ARG A 35 9.32 -7.91 5.74
N GLU A 36 9.86 -8.20 6.93
CA GLU A 36 10.04 -9.57 7.41
C GLU A 36 8.70 -10.29 7.63
N MET A 37 7.73 -9.63 8.28
CA MET A 37 6.38 -10.19 8.45
C MET A 37 5.62 -10.35 7.13
N GLY A 38 5.89 -9.49 6.15
CA GLY A 38 5.23 -9.48 4.85
C GLY A 38 5.92 -10.33 3.78
N ASP A 39 7.03 -11.01 4.10
CA ASP A 39 7.89 -11.74 3.15
C ASP A 39 8.31 -10.89 1.94
N ARG A 40 8.50 -9.58 2.16
CA ARG A 40 8.79 -8.59 1.10
C ARG A 40 10.28 -8.40 0.83
N ASN A 41 11.11 -9.27 1.41
CA ASN A 41 12.54 -9.32 1.12
C ASN A 41 12.89 -10.28 -0.03
N ASP A 42 11.94 -11.13 -0.46
CA ASP A 42 12.19 -12.06 -1.57
C ASP A 42 12.43 -11.31 -2.91
N LYS A 43 13.23 -11.93 -3.78
CA LYS A 43 13.60 -11.46 -5.11
C LYS A 43 12.41 -11.45 -6.06
N ASN A 44 11.37 -12.24 -5.77
CA ASN A 44 10.13 -12.21 -6.51
C ASN A 44 9.39 -10.90 -6.26
N THR A 45 9.44 -10.02 -7.27
CA THR A 45 8.57 -8.85 -7.40
C THR A 45 7.10 -9.29 -7.36
N SER A 46 6.51 -9.31 -6.17
CA SER A 46 5.14 -9.74 -5.93
C SER A 46 4.21 -8.51 -5.88
N GLY A 47 3.07 -8.63 -6.55
CA GLY A 47 1.98 -7.65 -6.54
C GLY A 47 1.58 -7.22 -5.12
N ASP A 48 1.85 -8.08 -4.15
CA ASP A 48 1.62 -7.96 -2.72
C ASP A 48 2.20 -6.69 -2.09
N SER A 49 3.19 -6.04 -2.71
CA SER A 49 3.68 -4.74 -2.21
C SER A 49 2.67 -3.61 -2.45
N LEU A 50 1.82 -3.71 -3.49
CA LEU A 50 0.78 -2.73 -3.82
C LEU A 50 -0.53 -2.99 -3.08
N SER A 51 -0.76 -4.21 -2.61
CA SER A 51 -2.01 -4.58 -1.92
C SER A 51 -2.32 -3.69 -0.70
N PRO A 52 -1.35 -3.36 0.19
CA PRO A 52 -1.64 -2.53 1.36
C PRO A 52 -1.98 -1.10 0.96
N LEU A 53 -1.32 -0.56 -0.07
CA LEU A 53 -1.61 0.78 -0.59
C LEU A 53 -3.05 0.87 -1.09
N PHE A 54 -3.49 -0.06 -1.94
CA PHE A 54 -4.83 -0.02 -2.53
C PHE A 54 -5.92 -0.32 -1.51
N ILE A 55 -5.74 -1.34 -0.67
CA ILE A 55 -6.70 -1.70 0.39
C ILE A 55 -6.86 -0.53 1.36
N SER A 56 -5.75 0.06 1.81
CA SER A 56 -5.78 1.13 2.82
C SER A 56 -6.32 2.45 2.26
N THR A 57 -6.00 2.78 1.00
CA THR A 57 -6.62 3.91 0.30
C THR A 57 -8.13 3.70 0.15
N GLY A 58 -8.53 2.49 -0.23
CA GLY A 58 -9.93 2.15 -0.43
C GLY A 58 -10.75 2.24 0.87
N PHE A 59 -10.22 1.72 1.98
CA PHE A 59 -10.84 1.88 3.30
C PHE A 59 -10.94 3.36 3.72
N SER A 60 -9.90 4.16 3.47
CA SER A 60 -9.91 5.59 3.78
C SER A 60 -11.00 6.35 3.00
N LEU A 61 -11.11 6.09 1.69
CA LEU A 61 -12.11 6.74 0.84
C LEU A 61 -13.53 6.29 1.18
N PHE A 62 -13.73 5.00 1.43
CA PHE A 62 -15.03 4.46 1.82
C PHE A 62 -15.49 5.03 3.17
N ALA A 63 -14.59 5.09 4.16
CA ALA A 63 -14.87 5.69 5.45
C ALA A 63 -15.17 7.19 5.35
N LEU A 64 -14.41 7.93 4.53
CA LEU A 64 -14.64 9.35 4.28
C LEU A 64 -15.99 9.61 3.62
N ALA A 65 -16.37 8.78 2.64
CA ALA A 65 -17.68 8.85 2.01
C ALA A 65 -18.82 8.61 3.00
N ALA A 66 -18.68 7.62 3.89
CA ALA A 66 -19.66 7.31 4.93
C ALA A 66 -19.81 8.46 5.95
N ILE A 67 -18.70 9.09 6.37
CA ILE A 67 -18.73 10.27 7.25
C ILE A 67 -19.46 11.42 6.53
N LEU A 68 -19.17 11.63 5.25
CA LEU A 68 -19.75 12.73 4.48
C LEU A 68 -21.26 12.56 4.28
N THR A 69 -21.75 11.34 4.05
CA THR A 69 -23.19 11.04 3.95
C THR A 69 -23.91 11.22 5.28
N ASP A 70 -23.28 10.83 6.39
CA ASP A 70 -23.89 10.95 7.73
C ASP A 70 -23.91 12.41 8.22
N LEU A 71 -22.91 13.22 7.86
CA LEU A 71 -22.79 14.63 8.29
C LEU A 71 -23.75 15.57 7.54
N LEU A 72 -24.04 15.29 6.27
CA LEU A 72 -24.82 16.16 5.39
C LEU A 72 -25.98 15.41 4.70
N PRO A 73 -26.90 14.76 5.46
CA PRO A 73 -27.91 13.87 4.89
C PRO A 73 -28.93 14.58 4.00
N ASN A 74 -29.15 15.88 4.21
CA ASN A 74 -30.15 16.66 3.48
C ASN A 74 -29.63 17.32 2.20
N ILE A 75 -28.32 17.23 1.91
CA ILE A 75 -27.72 17.87 0.73
C ILE A 75 -27.59 16.84 -0.39
N ARG A 76 -28.63 16.71 -1.23
CA ARG A 76 -28.66 15.81 -2.39
C ARG A 76 -27.47 15.99 -3.35
N ILE A 77 -26.94 17.20 -3.46
CA ILE A 77 -25.78 17.52 -4.32
C ILE A 77 -24.51 16.81 -3.82
N ILE A 78 -24.38 16.55 -2.52
CA ILE A 78 -23.22 15.89 -1.91
C ILE A 78 -23.36 14.37 -1.93
N LEU A 79 -24.60 13.87 -2.00
CA LEU A 79 -24.88 12.44 -1.98
C LEU A 79 -24.38 11.70 -3.22
N ILE A 80 -24.50 12.32 -4.41
CA ILE A 80 -23.98 11.74 -5.65
C ILE A 80 -22.45 11.59 -5.63
N PRO A 81 -21.66 12.66 -5.35
CA PRO A 81 -20.21 12.53 -5.30
C PRO A 81 -19.73 11.65 -4.14
N SER A 82 -20.39 11.66 -2.98
CA SER A 82 -20.02 10.76 -1.88
C SER A 82 -20.20 9.28 -2.26
N LEU A 83 -21.28 8.94 -2.97
CA LEU A 83 -21.54 7.60 -3.46
C LEU A 83 -20.51 7.18 -4.52
N SER A 84 -20.13 8.09 -5.43
CA SER A 84 -19.03 7.86 -6.37
C SER A 84 -17.70 7.58 -5.66
N ILE A 85 -17.36 8.34 -4.61
CA ILE A 85 -16.16 8.12 -3.80
C ILE A 85 -16.21 6.74 -3.10
N ALA A 86 -17.38 6.36 -2.57
CA ALA A 86 -17.55 5.05 -1.94
C ALA A 86 -17.34 3.89 -2.94
N ILE A 87 -17.88 4.02 -4.17
CA ILE A 87 -17.68 3.02 -5.23
C ILE A 87 -16.19 2.91 -5.61
N VAL A 88 -15.50 4.04 -5.76
CA VAL A 88 -14.06 4.07 -6.04
C VAL A 88 -13.29 3.42 -4.90
N GLY A 89 -13.61 3.73 -3.64
CA GLY A 89 -12.99 3.12 -2.48
C GLY A 89 -13.15 1.59 -2.47
N LEU A 90 -14.36 1.09 -2.76
CA LEU A 90 -14.63 -0.34 -2.87
C LEU A 90 -13.85 -0.99 -4.03
N ALA A 91 -13.79 -0.33 -5.19
CA ALA A 91 -13.03 -0.82 -6.32
C ALA A 91 -11.53 -0.93 -6.00
N LEU A 92 -10.95 0.02 -5.26
CA LEU A 92 -9.57 -0.04 -4.82
C LEU A 92 -9.32 -1.19 -3.83
N ILE A 93 -10.25 -1.48 -2.93
CA ILE A 93 -10.15 -2.64 -2.05
C ILE A 93 -10.07 -3.93 -2.88
N VAL A 94 -10.95 -4.07 -3.88
CA VAL A 94 -10.95 -5.23 -4.78
C VAL A 94 -9.65 -5.32 -5.59
N ILE A 95 -9.16 -4.20 -6.14
CA ILE A 95 -7.87 -4.14 -6.84
C ILE A 95 -6.74 -4.56 -5.92
N GLY A 96 -6.73 -4.08 -4.67
CA GLY A 96 -5.72 -4.47 -3.70
C GLY A 96 -5.73 -5.97 -3.39
N PHE A 97 -6.90 -6.61 -3.38
CA PHE A 97 -6.95 -8.08 -3.29
C PHE A 97 -6.43 -8.78 -4.55
N ILE A 98 -6.68 -8.23 -5.74
CA ILE A 98 -6.14 -8.74 -7.00
C ILE A 98 -4.61 -8.61 -7.03
N CYS A 99 -4.06 -7.57 -6.39
CA CYS A 99 -2.63 -7.39 -6.26
C CYS A 99 -1.94 -8.50 -5.45
N PHE A 100 -2.64 -9.33 -4.66
CA PHE A 100 -2.02 -10.52 -4.06
C PHE A 100 -1.60 -11.59 -5.09
N PHE A 101 -2.05 -11.45 -6.33
CA PHE A 101 -1.58 -12.33 -7.40
C PHE A 101 -0.20 -11.87 -7.87
N PRO A 102 0.68 -12.78 -8.30
CA PRO A 102 2.03 -12.45 -8.78
C PRO A 102 1.97 -11.63 -10.07
N PHE A 103 1.84 -10.32 -9.92
CA PHE A 103 1.94 -9.32 -10.97
C PHE A 103 3.23 -8.52 -10.82
N PRO A 104 3.87 -8.12 -11.93
CA PRO A 104 5.04 -7.26 -11.87
C PRO A 104 4.66 -5.89 -11.29
N VAL A 105 5.26 -5.52 -10.16
CA VAL A 105 5.03 -4.22 -9.53
C VAL A 105 5.90 -3.13 -10.16
N PRO A 106 5.41 -1.89 -10.23
CA PRO A 106 6.22 -0.78 -10.69
C PRO A 106 7.33 -0.47 -9.68
N ARG A 107 8.51 -0.07 -10.18
CA ARG A 107 9.71 0.25 -9.38
C ARG A 107 9.48 1.25 -8.23
N TRP A 108 8.45 2.10 -8.31
CA TRP A 108 8.13 3.06 -7.25
C TRP A 108 7.43 2.43 -6.04
N ALA A 109 6.74 1.30 -6.23
CA ALA A 109 5.98 0.58 -5.21
C ALA A 109 6.69 -0.67 -4.69
N ASP A 110 7.86 -0.99 -5.22
CA ASP A 110 8.70 -2.09 -4.79
C ASP A 110 9.59 -1.63 -3.63
N ALA A 111 9.36 -2.20 -2.44
CA ALA A 111 10.10 -1.85 -1.23
C ALA A 111 11.58 -2.23 -1.33
N ARG A 112 11.90 -3.37 -1.98
CA ARG A 112 13.28 -3.86 -2.18
C ARG A 112 14.01 -2.97 -3.18
N TYR A 113 13.37 -2.63 -4.30
CA TYR A 113 13.92 -1.68 -5.26
C TYR A 113 14.23 -0.32 -4.60
N GLN A 114 13.27 0.22 -3.82
CA GLN A 114 13.48 1.49 -3.12
C GLN A 114 14.57 1.41 -2.06
N TYR A 115 14.70 0.28 -1.37
CA TYR A 115 15.78 0.02 -0.43
C TYR A 115 17.15 0.05 -1.14
N MET A 116 17.29 -0.69 -2.24
CA MET A 116 18.52 -0.73 -3.05
C MET A 116 18.87 0.66 -3.60
N LYS A 117 17.86 1.44 -3.99
CA LYS A 117 18.02 2.82 -4.48
C LYS A 117 18.59 3.75 -3.42
N ARG A 118 18.19 3.60 -2.16
CA ARG A 118 18.72 4.42 -1.06
C ARG A 118 20.15 4.06 -0.68
N HIS A 119 20.54 2.80 -0.90
CA HIS A 119 21.86 2.29 -0.50
C HIS A 119 22.90 2.25 -1.64
N GLY A 120 22.57 2.77 -2.83
CA GLY A 120 23.50 2.79 -3.97
C GLY A 120 23.83 1.39 -4.49
N MET A 121 22.89 0.45 -4.34
CA MET A 121 23.05 -0.96 -4.73
C MET A 121 22.60 -1.23 -6.17
N LEU A 122 22.28 -0.19 -6.93
CA LEU A 122 21.87 -0.27 -8.33
C LEU A 122 22.97 0.27 -9.24
N ASP A 123 23.06 -0.29 -10.44
CA ASP A 123 23.90 0.20 -11.51
C ASP A 123 23.34 1.49 -12.16
N GLU A 124 24.00 1.97 -13.23
CA GLU A 124 23.56 3.15 -13.97
C GLU A 124 22.20 2.96 -14.69
N ASN A 125 21.80 1.72 -14.98
CA ASN A 125 20.55 1.36 -15.63
C ASN A 125 19.39 1.19 -14.62
N GLY A 126 19.72 1.16 -13.32
CA GLY A 126 18.77 0.91 -12.25
C GLY A 126 18.47 -0.57 -12.03
N ASP A 127 19.43 -1.45 -12.33
CA ASP A 127 19.38 -2.88 -12.08
C ASP A 127 20.32 -3.26 -10.91
N PRO A 128 20.10 -4.39 -10.21
CA PRO A 128 20.93 -4.81 -9.08
C PRO A 128 22.41 -4.95 -9.48
N LEU A 129 23.34 -4.51 -8.64
CA LEU A 129 24.76 -4.82 -8.87
C LEU A 129 24.99 -6.34 -8.75
N PRO A 130 25.85 -6.95 -9.61
CA PRO A 130 26.03 -8.40 -9.70
C PRO A 130 26.50 -9.05 -8.38
N GLN A 131 27.16 -8.30 -7.51
CA GLN A 131 27.58 -8.75 -6.18
C GLN A 131 26.41 -9.06 -5.23
N PHE A 132 25.27 -8.40 -5.40
CA PHE A 132 24.05 -8.65 -4.61
C PHE A 132 23.16 -9.73 -5.24
N GLU A 133 23.37 -10.04 -6.52
CA GLU A 133 22.69 -11.18 -7.15
C GLU A 133 23.34 -12.51 -6.74
N LEU A 134 24.68 -12.53 -6.61
CA LEU A 134 25.46 -13.73 -6.28
C LEU A 134 25.44 -14.11 -4.80
N SER A 135 25.44 -13.12 -3.88
CA SER A 135 25.47 -13.39 -2.43
C SER A 135 24.21 -14.11 -1.91
N GLU A 136 23.07 -13.97 -2.59
CA GLU A 136 21.81 -14.61 -2.19
C GLU A 136 21.57 -15.96 -2.89
N GLU A 137 22.28 -16.28 -4.00
CA GLU A 137 22.28 -17.62 -4.62
C GLU A 137 23.13 -18.63 -3.84
N GLU A 138 24.16 -18.17 -3.10
CA GLU A 138 24.94 -19.04 -2.21
C GLU A 138 24.19 -19.38 -0.90
N ASP A 139 23.19 -18.58 -0.53
CA ASP A 139 22.38 -18.76 0.69
C ASP A 139 21.04 -19.51 0.45
N SER A 140 20.75 -19.95 -0.79
CA SER A 140 19.54 -20.71 -1.18
C SER A 140 19.74 -22.22 -1.23
#